data_AF-A0A1V4ZHX0-F1
#
_entry.id   AF-A0A1V4ZHX0-F1
#
_cell.length_a   1.000
_cell.length_b   1.000
_cell.length_c   1.000
_cell.angle_alpha   90.00
_cell.angle_beta   90.00
_cell.angle_gamma   90.00
#
_symmetry.space_group_name_H-M   'P 1'
#
loop_
_entity.id
_entity.type
_entity.pdbx_description
1 polymer ?
#
loop_
_entity_poly.entity_id
_entity_poly.type
_entity_poly.pdbx_seq_one_letter_code
_entity_poly.pdbx_strand_id
1 'polypeptide(L)'
;MMFDYSGLYQFLYSVSSWLLWEVGRILGFIGIDSGNILYPIRQFLVDPQFVYFVALLLTALIYLVAALLFGIQFIWMERKFLGRFMDRRGTSVGFLGFFQNFADAFKVLLKAVITPKDADKRVYQFAIFAILAVSFMLLGLVPWDINWYAVNVPLALLLGLAVFSLAPFALILAGWSSNNKYTLIGGIRGAAQLIAYEVPLLLVVVSVIVMTGTLNFNEMVAWQQGNIILFIPLFIGALTFFIAGVAESERVPFDLPEAEAELVEGWQTEYGSLGWGLVMCADYLRAFIICALFSILFLGGWTGPTFLPGSVWMLAKAALVFFFMIWVRAAMVRIRTDQLLKFCWNRLLPLAVINLAVAVLIKIYAVGGW
;
A
#
# COMPACT_ATOMS: atom_id res chain seq x y z
N MET A 1 -13.01 -11.56 -20.21
CA MET A 1 -12.61 -11.86 -18.81
C MET A 1 -13.51 -11.03 -17.93
N MET A 2 -14.41 -11.69 -17.19
CA MET A 2 -15.31 -11.00 -16.27
C MET A 2 -14.55 -10.84 -14.96
N PHE A 3 -13.97 -9.66 -14.73
CA PHE A 3 -13.44 -9.34 -13.41
C PHE A 3 -14.62 -9.31 -12.44
N ASP A 4 -14.54 -10.08 -11.36
CA ASP A 4 -15.49 -9.93 -10.27
C ASP A 4 -15.14 -8.62 -9.55
N TYR A 5 -16.14 -7.74 -9.39
CA TYR A 5 -15.98 -6.42 -8.82
C TYR A 5 -16.61 -6.39 -7.42
N SER A 6 -16.05 -5.59 -6.51
CA SER A 6 -16.58 -5.49 -5.14
C SER A 6 -18.06 -5.15 -5.07
N GLY A 7 -18.66 -5.51 -3.92
CA GLY A 7 -19.94 -4.97 -3.48
C GLY A 7 -19.95 -3.43 -3.44
N LEU A 8 -18.81 -2.77 -3.21
CA LEU A 8 -18.69 -1.30 -3.34
C LEU A 8 -18.91 -0.85 -4.79
N TYR A 9 -18.23 -1.48 -5.76
CA TYR A 9 -18.45 -1.16 -7.17
C TYR A 9 -19.89 -1.46 -7.60
N GLN A 10 -20.45 -2.61 -7.20
CA GLN A 10 -21.83 -2.97 -7.52
C GLN A 10 -22.84 -1.98 -6.93
N PHE A 11 -22.59 -1.51 -5.69
CA PHE A 11 -23.37 -0.46 -5.06
C PHE A 11 -23.24 0.88 -5.79
N LEU A 12 -22.03 1.29 -6.18
CA LEU A 12 -21.83 2.53 -6.92
C LEU A 12 -22.41 2.46 -8.33
N TYR A 13 -22.38 1.29 -8.96
CA TYR A 13 -23.03 1.05 -10.24
C TYR A 13 -24.55 1.12 -10.13
N SER A 14 -25.16 0.57 -9.07
CA SER A 14 -26.60 0.67 -8.86
C SER A 14 -27.03 2.11 -8.57
N VAL A 15 -26.25 2.86 -7.79
CA VAL A 15 -26.51 4.29 -7.53
C VAL A 15 -26.31 5.12 -8.79
N SER A 16 -25.23 4.90 -9.55
CA SER A 16 -24.92 5.63 -10.78
C SER A 16 -25.94 5.35 -11.87
N SER A 17 -26.36 4.09 -12.03
CA SER A 17 -27.40 3.72 -13.00
C SER A 17 -28.74 4.34 -12.64
N TRP A 18 -29.13 4.34 -11.36
CA TRP A 18 -30.34 5.02 -10.91
C TRP A 18 -30.29 6.53 -11.15
N LEU A 19 -29.20 7.21 -10.77
CA LEU A 19 -29.04 8.66 -10.97
C LEU A 19 -29.05 9.04 -12.46
N LEU A 20 -28.30 8.34 -13.29
CA LEU A 20 -28.20 8.64 -14.72
C LEU A 20 -29.50 8.32 -15.47
N TRP A 21 -30.22 7.28 -15.04
CA TRP A 21 -31.56 7.00 -15.53
C TRP A 21 -32.56 8.10 -15.14
N GLU A 22 -32.51 8.58 -13.88
CA GLU A 22 -33.33 9.71 -13.42
C GLU A 22 -33.05 11.00 -14.18
N VAL A 23 -31.77 11.31 -14.40
CA VAL A 23 -31.36 12.44 -15.25
C VAL A 23 -31.91 12.24 -16.68
N GLY A 24 -31.79 11.04 -17.25
CA GLY A 24 -32.36 10.71 -18.56
C GLY A 24 -33.89 10.86 -18.62
N ARG A 25 -34.60 10.58 -17.52
CA ARG A 25 -36.05 10.79 -17.37
C ARG A 25 -36.40 12.27 -17.32
N ILE A 26 -35.69 13.06 -16.52
CA ILE A 26 -35.88 14.51 -16.41
C ILE A 26 -35.59 15.22 -17.73
N LEU A 27 -34.53 14.83 -18.44
CA LEU A 27 -34.20 15.38 -19.76
C LEU A 27 -35.32 15.08 -20.78
N GLY A 28 -35.93 13.89 -20.72
CA GLY A 28 -37.13 13.58 -21.51
C GLY A 28 -38.33 14.46 -21.14
N PHE A 29 -38.57 14.70 -19.86
CA PHE A 29 -39.64 15.59 -19.40
C PHE A 29 -39.47 17.05 -19.87
N ILE A 30 -38.23 17.52 -20.02
CA ILE A 30 -37.89 18.87 -20.52
C ILE A 30 -38.03 18.97 -22.05
N GLY A 31 -38.42 17.90 -22.75
CA GLY A 31 -38.62 17.88 -24.20
C GLY A 31 -37.33 17.60 -25.00
N ILE A 32 -36.32 16.97 -24.37
CA ILE A 32 -35.14 16.44 -25.07
C ILE A 32 -35.47 15.02 -25.57
N ASP A 33 -36.33 14.99 -26.58
CA ASP A 33 -36.79 13.79 -27.27
C ASP A 33 -36.17 13.66 -28.68
N SER A 34 -36.51 12.61 -29.43
CA SER A 34 -35.84 12.18 -30.67
C SER A 34 -35.73 13.23 -31.79
N GLY A 35 -36.42 14.37 -31.69
CA GLY A 35 -36.31 15.51 -32.60
C GLY A 35 -35.39 16.64 -32.13
N ASN A 36 -34.82 16.55 -30.93
CA ASN A 36 -33.99 17.59 -30.31
C ASN A 36 -32.50 17.33 -30.56
N ILE A 37 -31.72 18.38 -30.86
CA ILE A 37 -30.27 18.33 -31.09
C ILE A 37 -29.52 17.74 -29.87
N LEU A 38 -30.12 17.85 -28.67
CA LEU A 38 -29.55 17.33 -27.42
C LEU A 38 -29.94 15.88 -27.10
N TYR A 39 -30.74 15.22 -27.94
CA TYR A 39 -31.13 13.81 -27.76
C TYR A 39 -29.95 12.81 -27.72
N PRO A 40 -28.89 12.97 -28.53
CA PRO A 40 -27.70 12.12 -28.43
C PRO A 40 -27.02 12.20 -27.05
N ILE A 41 -27.08 13.35 -26.37
CA ILE A 41 -26.51 13.52 -25.03
C ILE A 41 -27.32 12.72 -24.00
N ARG A 42 -28.65 12.72 -24.11
CA ARG A 42 -29.53 11.88 -23.27
C ARG A 42 -29.24 10.40 -23.47
N GLN A 43 -29.05 9.95 -24.71
CA GLN A 43 -28.69 8.56 -25.00
C GLN A 43 -27.31 8.19 -24.45
N PHE A 44 -26.33 9.08 -24.58
CA PHE A 44 -24.99 8.89 -24.05
C PHE A 44 -24.97 8.76 -22.52
N LEU A 45 -25.75 9.58 -21.80
CA LEU A 45 -25.80 9.53 -20.33
C LEU A 45 -26.43 8.23 -19.78
N VAL A 46 -27.34 7.61 -20.54
CA VAL A 46 -28.03 6.37 -20.14
C VAL A 46 -27.33 5.12 -20.70
N ASP A 47 -26.31 5.29 -21.56
CA ASP A 47 -25.54 4.18 -22.12
C ASP A 47 -24.87 3.36 -20.99
N PRO A 48 -25.09 2.03 -20.93
CA PRO A 48 -24.44 1.17 -19.94
C PRO A 48 -22.92 1.32 -19.87
N GLN A 49 -22.25 1.64 -20.99
CA GLN A 49 -20.79 1.86 -21.00
C GLN A 49 -20.40 3.14 -20.25
N PHE A 50 -21.18 4.21 -20.39
CA PHE A 50 -20.95 5.46 -19.68
C PHE A 50 -21.24 5.31 -18.18
N VAL A 51 -22.34 4.63 -17.82
CA VAL A 51 -22.65 4.30 -16.42
C VAL A 51 -21.53 3.49 -15.77
N TYR A 52 -21.00 2.50 -16.49
CA TYR A 52 -19.86 1.70 -16.05
C TYR A 52 -18.62 2.57 -15.80
N PHE A 53 -18.29 3.48 -16.74
CA PHE A 53 -17.15 4.39 -16.61
C PHE A 53 -17.29 5.31 -15.39
N VAL A 54 -18.48 5.89 -15.17
CA VAL A 54 -18.77 6.75 -14.01
C VAL A 54 -18.65 5.98 -12.70
N ALA A 55 -19.20 4.76 -12.62
CA ALA A 55 -19.11 3.92 -11.44
C ALA A 55 -17.65 3.55 -11.11
N LEU A 56 -16.83 3.25 -12.13
CA LEU A 56 -15.41 2.98 -11.96
C LEU A 56 -14.66 4.21 -11.46
N LEU A 57 -14.93 5.39 -12.02
CA LEU A 57 -14.31 6.66 -11.59
C LEU A 57 -14.66 6.98 -10.13
N LEU A 58 -15.93 6.85 -9.75
CA LEU A 58 -16.37 7.04 -8.36
C LEU A 58 -15.72 6.03 -7.41
N THR A 59 -15.62 4.77 -7.82
CA THR A 59 -14.93 3.73 -7.04
C THR A 59 -13.47 4.12 -6.84
N ALA A 60 -12.75 4.48 -7.91
CA ALA A 60 -11.36 4.91 -7.85
C ALA A 60 -11.17 6.15 -6.96
N LEU A 61 -12.09 7.12 -7.03
CA LEU A 61 -12.07 8.32 -6.19
C LEU A 61 -12.25 7.96 -4.70
N ILE A 62 -13.15 7.04 -4.37
CA ILE A 62 -13.35 6.58 -3.00
C ILE A 62 -12.10 5.87 -2.47
N TYR A 63 -11.49 4.99 -3.26
CA TYR A 63 -10.22 4.35 -2.89
C TYR A 63 -9.09 5.37 -2.71
N LEU A 64 -8.99 6.37 -3.59
CA LEU A 64 -8.01 7.45 -3.48
C LEU A 64 -8.21 8.25 -2.19
N VAL A 65 -9.44 8.68 -1.89
CA VAL A 65 -9.74 9.43 -0.66
C VAL A 65 -9.46 8.58 0.57
N ALA A 66 -9.85 7.29 0.56
CA ALA A 66 -9.55 6.37 1.64
C ALA A 66 -8.03 6.24 1.86
N ALA A 67 -7.25 6.07 0.79
CA ALA A 67 -5.79 5.99 0.84
C ALA A 67 -5.16 7.22 1.52
N LEU A 68 -5.60 8.42 1.13
CA LEU A 68 -5.13 9.68 1.69
C LEU A 68 -5.49 9.79 3.18
N LEU A 69 -6.72 9.42 3.54
CA LEU A 69 -7.16 9.42 4.94
C LEU A 69 -6.38 8.41 5.80
N PHE A 70 -6.08 7.22 5.26
CA PHE A 70 -5.23 6.24 5.96
C PHE A 70 -3.80 6.75 6.13
N GLY A 71 -3.21 7.37 5.10
CA GLY A 71 -1.91 8.02 5.20
C GLY A 71 -1.88 9.08 6.31
N ILE A 72 -2.88 9.97 6.33
CA ILE A 72 -3.07 10.96 7.38
C ILE A 72 -3.20 10.30 8.76
N GLN A 73 -3.99 9.24 8.90
CA GLN A 73 -4.17 8.53 10.17
C GLN A 73 -2.86 7.90 10.65
N PHE A 74 -2.08 7.30 9.77
CA PHE A 74 -0.84 6.60 10.13
C PHE A 74 0.27 7.56 10.55
N ILE A 75 0.40 8.71 9.87
CA ILE A 75 1.30 9.79 10.29
C ILE A 75 0.93 10.26 11.71
N TRP A 76 -0.38 10.42 11.99
CA TRP A 76 -0.85 10.82 13.31
C TRP A 76 -0.51 9.76 14.38
N MET A 77 -0.81 8.49 14.10
CA MET A 77 -0.50 7.37 14.99
C MET A 77 0.99 7.34 15.31
N GLU A 78 1.86 7.41 14.30
CA GLU A 78 3.30 7.37 14.48
C GLU A 78 3.80 8.50 15.39
N ARG A 79 3.39 9.74 15.14
CA ARG A 79 3.78 10.89 15.98
C ARG A 79 3.33 10.73 17.42
N LYS A 80 2.15 10.15 17.64
CA LYS A 80 1.61 9.92 18.99
C LYS A 80 2.35 8.81 19.71
N PHE A 81 2.51 7.66 19.08
CA PHE A 81 3.19 6.51 19.68
C PHE A 81 4.66 6.81 19.96
N LEU A 82 5.39 7.40 19.00
CA LEU A 82 6.78 7.83 19.23
C LEU A 82 6.89 8.84 20.37
N GLY A 83 5.94 9.78 20.48
CA GLY A 83 5.88 10.69 21.61
C GLY A 83 5.83 9.91 22.94
N ARG A 84 4.91 8.95 23.06
CA ARG A 84 4.75 8.14 24.27
C ARG A 84 5.98 7.29 24.59
N PHE A 85 6.60 6.66 23.59
CA PHE A 85 7.82 5.87 23.80
C PHE A 85 9.00 6.71 24.28
N MET A 86 9.10 7.96 23.83
CA MET A 86 10.19 8.88 24.18
C MET A 86 9.86 9.78 25.40
N ASP A 87 8.82 9.44 26.17
CA ASP A 87 8.31 10.24 27.30
C ASP A 87 8.07 11.73 26.97
N ARG A 88 7.51 11.99 25.79
CA ARG A 88 7.08 13.34 25.37
C ARG A 88 5.68 13.34 24.80
N ARG A 89 5.04 14.51 24.77
CA ARG A 89 3.75 14.64 24.09
C ARG A 89 3.99 14.75 22.59
N GLY A 90 3.27 13.94 21.81
CA GLY A 90 3.18 14.10 20.35
C GLY A 90 2.35 15.32 19.96
N THR A 91 1.83 15.34 18.73
CA THR A 91 1.06 16.47 18.19
C THR A 91 -0.12 16.88 19.08
N SER A 92 -0.41 18.18 19.17
CA SER A 92 -1.48 18.72 20.03
C SER A 92 -2.47 19.64 19.32
N VAL A 93 -2.27 19.93 18.02
CA VAL A 93 -3.16 20.79 17.24
C VAL A 93 -4.50 20.10 16.96
N GLY A 94 -5.59 20.68 17.46
CA GLY A 94 -6.93 20.13 17.32
C GLY A 94 -7.27 19.03 18.31
N PHE A 95 -8.43 18.38 18.11
CA PHE A 95 -8.86 17.28 18.97
C PHE A 95 -7.83 16.15 18.91
N LEU A 96 -7.25 15.80 20.06
CA LEU A 96 -6.17 14.82 20.21
C LEU A 96 -4.97 15.02 19.26
N GLY A 97 -4.75 16.22 18.70
CA GLY A 97 -3.64 16.46 17.76
C GLY A 97 -3.86 15.97 16.33
N PHE A 98 -5.09 15.58 15.96
CA PHE A 98 -5.42 15.03 14.64
C PHE A 98 -5.35 16.08 13.52
N PHE A 99 -5.76 17.32 13.80
CA PHE A 99 -5.75 18.40 12.80
C PHE A 99 -4.34 18.87 12.40
N GLN A 100 -3.29 18.44 13.09
CA GLN A 100 -1.91 18.71 12.67
C GLN A 100 -1.65 18.24 11.24
N ASN A 101 -2.12 17.05 10.88
CA ASN A 101 -1.78 16.47 9.58
C ASN A 101 -2.53 17.18 8.44
N PHE A 102 -3.71 17.73 8.71
CA PHE A 102 -4.39 18.63 7.77
C PHE A 102 -3.62 19.93 7.60
N ALA A 103 -3.13 20.54 8.69
CA ALA A 103 -2.31 21.74 8.60
C ALA A 103 -1.02 21.49 7.80
N ASP A 104 -0.38 20.34 8.00
CA ASP A 104 0.81 19.93 7.23
C ASP A 104 0.47 19.73 5.75
N ALA A 105 -0.66 19.09 5.42
CA ALA A 105 -1.12 18.93 4.05
C ALA A 105 -1.37 20.29 3.37
N PHE A 106 -2.05 21.23 4.04
CA PHE A 106 -2.26 22.58 3.53
C PHE A 106 -0.94 23.34 3.36
N LYS A 107 -0.01 23.23 4.32
CA LYS A 107 1.32 23.82 4.21
C LYS A 107 2.03 23.34 2.96
N VAL A 108 2.01 22.04 2.70
CA VAL A 108 2.69 21.44 1.55
C VAL A 108 2.02 21.84 0.23
N LEU A 109 0.69 21.93 0.20
CA LEU A 109 -0.07 22.41 -0.97
C LEU A 109 0.17 23.88 -1.30
N LEU A 110 0.32 24.73 -0.29
CA LEU A 110 0.55 26.18 -0.46
C LEU A 110 2.02 26.53 -0.73
N LYS A 111 2.96 25.62 -0.44
CA LYS A 111 4.39 25.85 -0.64
C LYS A 111 4.67 25.96 -2.15
N ALA A 112 5.56 26.87 -2.56
CA ALA A 112 5.94 27.00 -3.96
C ALA A 112 6.60 25.71 -4.49
N VAL A 113 6.17 25.25 -5.66
CA VAL A 113 6.80 24.12 -6.36
C VAL A 113 8.10 24.60 -6.99
N ILE A 114 9.21 24.00 -6.59
CA ILE A 114 10.55 24.30 -7.11
C ILE A 114 11.04 23.04 -7.82
N THR A 115 11.57 23.22 -9.03
CA THR A 115 12.27 22.16 -9.78
C THR A 115 13.70 22.62 -10.00
N PRO A 116 14.72 21.80 -9.69
CA PRO A 116 16.12 22.17 -9.89
C PRO A 116 16.38 22.56 -11.35
N LYS A 117 17.27 23.53 -11.58
CA LYS A 117 17.56 24.05 -12.93
C LYS A 117 18.21 23.00 -13.83
N ASP A 118 19.12 22.23 -13.26
CA ASP A 118 19.93 21.24 -13.97
C ASP A 118 19.29 19.83 -13.97
N ALA A 119 18.12 19.66 -13.36
CA ALA A 119 17.38 18.41 -13.36
C ALA A 119 16.71 18.13 -14.70
N ASP A 120 16.61 16.85 -15.08
CA ASP A 120 15.76 16.43 -16.20
C ASP A 120 14.30 16.53 -15.79
N LYS A 121 13.66 17.64 -16.18
CA LYS A 121 12.27 17.97 -15.81
C LYS A 121 11.26 16.88 -16.13
N ARG A 122 11.44 16.14 -17.25
CA ARG A 122 10.47 15.12 -17.67
C ARG A 122 10.57 13.91 -16.78
N VAL A 123 11.78 13.41 -16.58
CA VAL A 123 12.02 12.23 -15.73
C VAL A 123 11.75 12.55 -14.26
N TYR A 124 12.09 13.76 -13.82
CA TYR A 124 11.88 14.23 -12.45
C TYR A 124 10.40 14.23 -12.04
N GLN A 125 9.51 14.72 -12.92
CA GLN A 125 8.07 14.69 -12.68
C GLN A 125 7.49 13.28 -12.84
N PHE A 126 7.99 12.52 -13.83
CA PHE A 126 7.56 11.15 -14.05
C PHE A 126 7.91 10.22 -12.87
N ALA A 127 9.03 10.45 -12.18
CA ALA A 127 9.42 9.65 -11.03
C ALA A 127 8.39 9.73 -9.90
N ILE A 128 7.87 10.93 -9.58
CA ILE A 128 6.79 11.09 -8.59
C ILE A 128 5.55 10.31 -9.02
N PHE A 129 5.17 10.42 -10.30
CA PHE A 129 4.03 9.68 -10.84
C PHE A 129 4.24 8.17 -10.72
N ALA A 130 5.43 7.67 -11.04
CA ALA A 130 5.75 6.25 -10.96
C ALA A 130 5.65 5.71 -9.52
N ILE A 131 6.19 6.44 -8.53
CA ILE A 131 6.11 6.07 -7.10
C ILE A 131 4.65 6.00 -6.64
N LEU A 132 3.85 7.01 -6.98
CA LEU A 132 2.42 7.03 -6.66
C LEU A 132 1.68 5.88 -7.36
N ALA A 133 1.93 5.68 -8.66
CA ALA A 133 1.24 4.67 -9.45
C ALA A 133 1.46 3.26 -8.88
N VAL A 134 2.70 2.92 -8.52
CA VAL A 134 3.03 1.64 -7.87
C VAL A 134 2.24 1.48 -6.57
N SER A 135 2.24 2.51 -5.71
CA SER A 135 1.57 2.46 -4.41
C SER A 135 0.04 2.34 -4.54
N PHE A 136 -0.58 3.05 -5.49
CA PHE A 136 -2.02 2.96 -5.74
C PHE A 136 -2.44 1.65 -6.42
N MET A 137 -1.62 1.12 -7.34
CA MET A 137 -1.87 -0.18 -7.94
C MET A 137 -1.89 -1.28 -6.88
N LEU A 138 -0.93 -1.27 -5.95
CA LEU A 138 -0.90 -2.21 -4.83
C LEU A 138 -2.13 -2.09 -3.93
N LEU A 139 -2.57 -0.87 -3.63
CA LEU A 139 -3.77 -0.65 -2.81
C LEU A 139 -5.02 -1.29 -3.44
N GLY A 140 -5.17 -1.21 -4.76
CA GLY A 140 -6.30 -1.81 -5.47
C GLY A 140 -6.35 -3.35 -5.39
N LEU A 141 -5.20 -3.99 -5.15
CA LEU A 141 -5.11 -5.45 -5.07
C LEU A 141 -5.41 -6.00 -3.68
N VAL A 142 -5.32 -5.17 -2.64
CA VAL A 142 -5.57 -5.60 -1.27
C VAL A 142 -7.08 -5.68 -1.00
N PRO A 143 -7.62 -6.87 -0.68
CA PRO A 143 -8.98 -6.98 -0.17
C PRO A 143 -9.11 -6.52 1.28
N TRP A 144 -10.15 -5.75 1.57
CA TRP A 144 -10.49 -5.23 2.90
C TRP A 144 -11.55 -6.07 3.60
N ASP A 145 -12.44 -6.67 2.83
CA ASP A 145 -13.48 -7.61 3.27
C ASP A 145 -13.84 -8.52 2.09
N ILE A 146 -14.62 -9.57 2.33
CA ILE A 146 -15.09 -10.50 1.29
C ILE A 146 -15.81 -9.80 0.14
N ASN A 147 -16.49 -8.69 0.42
CA ASN A 147 -17.21 -7.88 -0.57
C ASN A 147 -16.52 -6.54 -0.88
N TRP A 148 -15.40 -6.21 -0.22
CA TRP A 148 -14.72 -4.91 -0.36
C TRP A 148 -13.29 -5.12 -0.85
N TYR A 149 -13.13 -5.16 -2.17
CA TYR A 149 -11.87 -5.24 -2.90
C TYR A 149 -11.97 -4.47 -4.23
N ALA A 150 -10.90 -3.88 -4.78
CA ALA A 150 -11.06 -3.15 -6.04
C ALA A 150 -11.16 -4.13 -7.21
N VAL A 151 -10.25 -5.11 -7.27
CA VAL A 151 -10.21 -6.15 -8.30
C VAL A 151 -9.89 -7.49 -7.66
N ASN A 152 -10.68 -8.52 -7.97
CA ASN A 152 -10.37 -9.90 -7.60
C ASN A 152 -9.79 -10.64 -8.81
N VAL A 153 -8.48 -10.93 -8.77
CA VAL A 153 -7.76 -11.66 -9.81
C VAL A 153 -7.25 -12.98 -9.22
N PRO A 154 -7.35 -14.13 -9.93
CA PRO A 154 -6.81 -15.40 -9.46
C PRO A 154 -5.31 -15.36 -9.10
N LEU A 155 -4.56 -14.49 -9.79
CA LEU A 155 -3.13 -14.27 -9.60
C LEU A 155 -2.83 -12.97 -8.83
N ALA A 156 -3.75 -12.50 -7.98
CA ALA A 156 -3.63 -11.22 -7.28
C ALA A 156 -2.32 -11.08 -6.49
N LEU A 157 -1.89 -12.14 -5.79
CA LEU A 157 -0.63 -12.13 -5.05
C LEU A 157 0.57 -11.95 -5.99
N LEU A 158 0.64 -12.71 -7.08
CA LEU A 158 1.73 -12.62 -8.05
C LEU A 158 1.79 -11.24 -8.71
N LEU A 159 0.63 -10.68 -9.04
CA LEU A 159 0.53 -9.33 -9.60
C LEU A 159 0.99 -8.28 -8.58
N GLY A 160 0.61 -8.42 -7.31
CA GLY A 160 1.10 -7.56 -6.23
C GLY A 160 2.62 -7.58 -6.12
N LEU A 161 3.22 -8.78 -6.13
CA LEU A 161 4.68 -8.94 -6.12
C LEU A 161 5.35 -8.28 -7.33
N ALA A 162 4.80 -8.45 -8.54
CA ALA A 162 5.35 -7.81 -9.74
C ALA A 162 5.29 -6.29 -9.67
N VAL A 163 4.25 -5.72 -9.05
CA VAL A 163 4.14 -4.27 -8.86
C VAL A 163 5.13 -3.78 -7.79
N PHE A 164 5.37 -4.54 -6.72
CA PHE A 164 6.44 -4.22 -5.75
C PHE A 164 7.81 -4.11 -6.42
N SER A 165 8.14 -5.01 -7.36
CA SER A 165 9.41 -4.98 -8.08
C SER A 165 9.64 -3.72 -8.94
N LEU A 166 8.60 -2.90 -9.16
CA LEU A 166 8.72 -1.63 -9.90
C LEU A 166 9.20 -0.47 -9.02
N ALA A 167 9.03 -0.54 -7.70
CA ALA A 167 9.39 0.53 -6.78
C ALA A 167 10.89 0.93 -6.84
N PRO A 168 11.86 -0.01 -6.86
CA PRO A 168 13.28 0.34 -6.91
C PRO A 168 13.67 1.17 -8.14
N PHE A 169 13.03 0.91 -9.29
CA PHE A 169 13.26 1.67 -10.51
C PHE A 169 12.80 3.13 -10.37
N ALA A 170 11.67 3.34 -9.69
CA ALA A 170 11.15 4.69 -9.46
C ALA A 170 12.09 5.51 -8.57
N LEU A 171 12.70 4.90 -7.56
CA LEU A 171 13.71 5.53 -6.70
C LEU A 171 15.00 5.91 -7.46
N ILE A 172 15.48 5.02 -8.33
CA ILE A 172 16.68 5.31 -9.16
C ILE A 172 16.38 6.47 -10.11
N LEU A 173 15.20 6.49 -10.75
CA LEU A 173 14.81 7.58 -11.64
C LEU A 173 14.69 8.91 -10.89
N ALA A 174 14.14 8.90 -9.67
CA ALA A 174 14.07 10.07 -8.80
C ALA A 174 15.48 10.62 -8.47
N GLY A 175 16.40 9.73 -8.08
CA GLY A 175 17.78 10.10 -7.76
C GLY A 175 18.58 10.60 -8.97
N TRP A 176 18.43 9.95 -10.13
CA TRP A 176 19.16 10.29 -11.34
C TRP A 176 18.66 11.57 -12.02
N SER A 177 17.34 11.74 -12.10
CA SER A 177 16.73 12.92 -12.75
C SER A 177 17.02 14.23 -12.03
N SER A 178 17.31 14.17 -10.74
CA SER A 178 17.67 15.29 -9.88
C SER A 178 19.02 15.95 -10.22
N ASN A 179 19.88 15.26 -11.00
CA ASN A 179 21.22 15.73 -11.39
C ASN A 179 22.11 16.21 -10.21
N ASN A 180 21.93 15.59 -9.04
CA ASN A 180 22.75 15.81 -7.85
C ASN A 180 23.41 14.49 -7.43
N LYS A 181 24.74 14.50 -7.25
CA LYS A 181 25.52 13.29 -6.92
C LYS A 181 25.09 12.68 -5.58
N TYR A 182 24.75 13.50 -4.59
CA TYR A 182 24.30 12.99 -3.29
C TYR A 182 22.95 12.28 -3.40
N THR A 183 22.01 12.89 -4.11
CA THR A 183 20.68 12.33 -4.37
C THR A 183 20.74 11.04 -5.19
N LEU A 184 21.65 10.98 -6.17
CA LEU A 184 21.92 9.76 -6.95
C LEU A 184 22.47 8.62 -6.08
N ILE A 185 23.42 8.91 -5.19
CA ILE A 185 23.96 7.90 -4.25
C ILE A 185 22.85 7.39 -3.31
N GLY A 186 21.98 8.30 -2.83
CA GLY A 186 20.80 7.93 -2.04
C GLY A 186 19.85 6.99 -2.79
N GLY A 187 19.51 7.33 -4.04
CA GLY A 187 18.65 6.51 -4.88
C GLY A 187 19.23 5.12 -5.20
N ILE A 188 20.53 5.03 -5.47
CA ILE A 188 21.20 3.74 -5.71
C ILE A 188 21.20 2.88 -4.43
N ARG A 189 21.49 3.48 -3.26
CA ARG A 189 21.47 2.77 -1.96
C ARG A 189 20.06 2.29 -1.61
N GLY A 190 19.05 3.14 -1.80
CA GLY A 190 17.63 2.81 -1.56
C GLY A 190 17.18 1.66 -2.45
N ALA A 191 17.40 1.76 -3.75
CA ALA A 191 17.05 0.70 -4.68
C ALA A 191 17.78 -0.62 -4.40
N ALA A 192 19.07 -0.58 -4.07
CA ALA A 192 19.82 -1.79 -3.69
C ALA A 192 19.24 -2.46 -2.43
N GLN A 193 18.77 -1.67 -1.46
CA GLN A 193 18.09 -2.17 -0.28
C GLN A 193 16.74 -2.81 -0.63
N LEU A 194 15.87 -2.11 -1.36
CA LEU A 194 14.55 -2.63 -1.73
C LEU A 194 14.69 -3.96 -2.50
N ILE A 195 15.56 -4.00 -3.52
CA ILE A 195 15.82 -5.23 -4.29
C ILE A 195 16.34 -6.36 -3.40
N ALA A 196 17.26 -6.07 -2.47
CA ALA A 196 17.82 -7.11 -1.61
C ALA A 196 16.77 -7.71 -0.65
N TYR A 197 15.90 -6.88 -0.07
CA TYR A 197 14.90 -7.32 0.90
C TYR A 197 13.63 -7.88 0.26
N GLU A 198 13.40 -7.60 -1.02
CA GLU A 198 12.34 -8.22 -1.80
C GLU A 198 12.54 -9.75 -1.92
N VAL A 199 13.78 -10.22 -2.12
CA VAL A 199 14.07 -11.65 -2.28
C VAL A 199 13.61 -12.52 -1.09
N PRO A 200 13.97 -12.25 0.18
CA PRO A 200 13.46 -13.03 1.31
C PRO A 200 11.96 -12.85 1.51
N LEU A 201 11.39 -11.67 1.21
CA LEU A 201 9.96 -11.44 1.28
C LEU A 201 9.20 -12.36 0.31
N LEU A 202 9.68 -12.47 -0.94
CA LEU A 202 9.13 -13.36 -1.96
C LEU A 202 9.18 -14.83 -1.54
N LEU A 203 10.31 -15.30 -1.01
CA LEU A 203 10.46 -16.69 -0.55
C LEU A 203 9.50 -17.05 0.59
N VAL A 204 9.29 -16.11 1.52
CA VAL A 204 8.30 -16.30 2.58
C VAL A 204 6.88 -16.36 2.01
N VAL A 205 6.56 -15.50 1.04
CA VAL A 205 5.27 -15.52 0.35
C VAL A 205 5.04 -16.85 -0.38
N VAL A 206 6.07 -17.43 -1.02
CA VAL A 206 6.00 -18.79 -1.61
C VAL A 206 5.66 -19.83 -0.54
N SER A 207 6.19 -19.70 0.67
CA SER A 207 5.85 -20.61 1.78
C SER A 207 4.36 -20.57 2.13
N VAL A 208 3.75 -19.37 2.10
CA VAL A 208 2.31 -19.19 2.30
C VAL A 208 1.51 -19.83 1.15
N ILE A 209 1.96 -19.64 -0.09
CA ILE A 209 1.32 -20.25 -1.27
C ILE A 209 1.34 -21.79 -1.19
N VAL A 210 2.44 -22.39 -0.75
CA VAL A 210 2.53 -23.86 -0.57
C VAL A 210 1.52 -24.37 0.46
N MET A 211 1.29 -23.61 1.53
CA MET A 211 0.33 -23.98 2.57
C MET A 211 -1.12 -23.88 2.07
N THR A 212 -1.49 -22.73 1.49
CA THR A 212 -2.87 -22.42 1.09
C THR A 212 -3.27 -23.03 -0.26
N GLY A 213 -2.31 -23.30 -1.15
CA GLY A 213 -2.55 -23.88 -2.47
C GLY A 213 -3.14 -22.91 -3.50
N THR A 214 -3.15 -21.60 -3.21
CA THR A 214 -3.77 -20.57 -4.05
C THR A 214 -2.90 -19.30 -4.12
N LEU A 215 -3.14 -18.48 -5.14
CA LEU A 215 -2.55 -17.14 -5.33
C LEU A 215 -3.58 -16.02 -5.09
N ASN A 216 -4.82 -16.38 -4.76
CA ASN A 216 -5.90 -15.44 -4.51
C ASN A 216 -6.00 -15.09 -3.01
N PHE A 217 -5.99 -13.80 -2.68
CA PHE A 217 -6.08 -13.34 -1.29
C PHE A 217 -7.36 -13.77 -0.56
N ASN A 218 -8.51 -13.80 -1.25
CA ASN A 218 -9.80 -14.20 -0.66
C ASN A 218 -9.78 -15.68 -0.28
N GLU A 219 -9.23 -16.52 -1.15
CA GLU A 219 -9.11 -17.96 -0.89
C GLU A 219 -8.08 -18.25 0.21
N MET A 220 -6.99 -17.48 0.32
CA MET A 220 -6.03 -17.60 1.44
C MET A 220 -6.70 -17.31 2.78
N VAL A 221 -7.47 -16.22 2.85
CA VAL A 221 -8.20 -15.87 4.09
C VAL A 221 -9.26 -16.91 4.41
N ALA A 222 -9.98 -17.43 3.40
CA ALA A 222 -10.95 -18.51 3.59
C ALA A 222 -10.28 -19.80 4.11
N TRP A 223 -9.10 -20.15 3.59
CA TRP A 223 -8.31 -21.29 4.09
C TRP A 223 -7.93 -21.10 5.57
N GLN A 224 -7.53 -19.90 5.97
CA GLN A 224 -7.22 -19.57 7.37
C GLN A 224 -8.43 -19.53 8.31
N GLN A 225 -9.67 -19.44 7.79
CA GLN A 225 -10.89 -19.56 8.61
C GLN A 225 -11.17 -21.01 9.01
N GLY A 226 -10.95 -21.94 8.07
CA GLY A 226 -11.16 -23.37 8.30
C GLY A 226 -10.04 -24.04 9.07
N ASN A 227 -8.85 -23.43 9.08
CA ASN A 227 -7.61 -23.99 9.62
C ASN A 227 -6.93 -23.07 10.64
N ILE A 228 -5.76 -23.46 11.12
CA ILE A 228 -4.96 -22.61 12.00
C ILE A 228 -4.38 -21.42 11.24
N ILE A 229 -4.43 -20.27 11.90
CA ILE A 229 -3.81 -19.01 11.47
C ILE A 229 -2.32 -19.23 11.17
N LEU A 230 -1.91 -18.89 9.93
CA LEU A 230 -0.57 -19.19 9.40
C LEU A 230 0.60 -18.58 10.19
N PHE A 231 0.36 -17.55 11.01
CA PHE A 231 1.36 -17.01 11.92
C PHE A 231 1.99 -18.07 12.83
N ILE A 232 1.22 -19.09 13.25
CA ILE A 232 1.69 -20.14 14.15
C ILE A 232 2.62 -21.14 13.43
N PRO A 233 2.20 -21.85 12.36
CA PRO A 233 3.06 -22.80 11.68
C PRO A 233 4.23 -22.14 10.93
N LEU A 234 4.04 -20.91 10.43
CA LEU A 234 5.04 -20.16 9.67
C LEU A 234 5.60 -18.97 10.47
N PHE A 235 5.85 -19.15 11.77
CA PHE A 235 6.33 -18.07 12.65
C PHE A 235 7.66 -17.46 12.17
N ILE A 236 8.60 -18.30 11.71
CA ILE A 236 9.89 -17.83 11.15
C ILE A 236 9.65 -16.97 9.90
N GLY A 237 8.73 -17.42 9.04
CA GLY A 237 8.30 -16.67 7.86
C GLY A 237 7.66 -15.35 8.24
N ALA A 238 6.73 -15.34 9.19
CA ALA A 238 6.08 -14.12 9.66
C ALA A 238 7.12 -13.09 10.16
N LEU A 239 8.06 -13.49 11.02
CA LEU A 239 9.12 -12.59 11.48
C LEU A 239 10.00 -12.09 10.32
N THR A 240 10.36 -12.97 9.40
CA THR A 240 11.19 -12.62 8.24
C THR A 240 10.46 -11.63 7.32
N PHE A 241 9.17 -11.86 7.05
CA PHE A 241 8.32 -10.95 6.28
C PHE A 241 8.16 -9.61 6.99
N PHE A 242 7.93 -9.61 8.31
CA PHE A 242 7.80 -8.37 9.07
C PHE A 242 9.08 -7.54 9.00
N ILE A 243 10.23 -8.15 9.25
CA ILE A 243 11.53 -7.45 9.20
C ILE A 243 11.82 -6.96 7.78
N ALA A 244 11.58 -7.78 6.77
CA ALA A 244 11.73 -7.37 5.37
C ALA A 244 10.76 -6.26 4.98
N GLY A 245 9.52 -6.30 5.49
CA GLY A 245 8.52 -5.27 5.29
C GLY A 245 8.87 -3.93 5.94
N VAL A 246 9.55 -3.93 7.10
CA VAL A 246 10.10 -2.69 7.70
C VAL A 246 11.20 -2.11 6.81
N ALA A 247 12.07 -2.96 6.25
CA ALA A 247 13.13 -2.53 5.34
C ALA A 247 12.58 -2.01 4.00
N GLU A 248 11.54 -2.65 3.47
CA GLU A 248 10.83 -2.24 2.26
C GLU A 248 10.10 -0.91 2.43
N SER A 249 9.66 -0.59 3.66
CA SER A 249 9.04 0.68 4.00
C SER A 249 10.05 1.80 4.32
N GLU A 250 11.36 1.53 4.18
CA GLU A 250 12.45 2.47 4.50
C GLU A 250 12.36 3.06 5.91
N ARG A 251 11.82 2.29 6.88
CA ARG A 251 11.68 2.73 8.28
C ARG A 251 12.87 2.31 9.13
N VAL A 252 13.20 3.12 10.12
CA VAL A 252 14.22 2.80 11.16
C VAL A 252 13.95 1.39 11.69
N PRO A 253 14.96 0.50 11.72
CA PRO A 253 16.41 0.76 11.61
C PRO A 253 16.99 0.77 10.17
N PHE A 254 16.14 0.59 9.15
CA PHE A 254 16.52 0.43 7.75
C PHE A 254 16.31 1.71 6.91
N ASP A 255 16.25 2.89 7.53
CA ASP A 255 16.04 4.19 6.86
C ASP A 255 17.33 4.83 6.32
N LEU A 256 18.43 4.09 6.27
CA LEU A 256 19.75 4.65 5.99
C LEU A 256 19.95 5.27 4.59
N PRO A 257 19.29 4.80 3.53
CA PRO A 257 19.31 5.48 2.23
C PRO A 257 18.80 6.93 2.30
N GLU A 258 17.97 7.27 3.29
CA GLU A 258 17.35 8.58 3.49
C GLU A 258 17.91 9.33 4.72
N ALA A 259 18.88 8.75 5.44
CA ALA A 259 19.32 9.30 6.71
C ALA A 259 19.82 10.76 6.57
N GLU A 260 19.13 11.69 7.24
CA GLU A 260 19.44 13.12 7.26
C GLU A 260 20.90 13.40 7.62
N ALA A 261 21.48 12.59 8.52
CA ALA A 261 22.85 12.72 8.99
C ALA A 261 23.91 12.33 7.94
N GLU A 262 23.57 11.49 6.94
CA GLU A 262 24.51 11.03 5.91
C GLU A 262 24.25 11.69 4.55
N LEU A 263 22.99 11.71 4.09
CA LEU A 263 22.61 12.07 2.72
C LEU A 263 21.48 13.09 2.62
N VAL A 264 21.14 13.81 3.69
CA VAL A 264 20.14 14.90 3.67
C VAL A 264 18.84 14.46 2.99
N GLU A 265 18.25 13.35 3.44
CA GLU A 265 17.01 12.76 2.88
C GLU A 265 17.16 11.94 1.59
N GLY A 266 18.40 11.66 1.17
CA GLY A 266 18.69 10.64 0.15
C GLY A 266 18.16 11.00 -1.23
N TRP A 267 17.29 10.16 -1.79
CA TRP A 267 16.70 10.39 -3.11
C TRP A 267 15.59 11.44 -3.12
N GLN A 268 15.11 11.86 -1.94
CA GLN A 268 14.01 12.80 -1.78
C GLN A 268 14.48 14.28 -1.69
N THR A 269 15.79 14.52 -1.51
CA THR A 269 16.37 15.84 -1.18
C THR A 269 15.92 17.00 -2.09
N GLU A 270 15.82 16.75 -3.38
CA GLU A 270 15.48 17.81 -4.36
C GLU A 270 13.96 18.04 -4.48
N TYR A 271 13.15 17.09 -3.99
CA TYR A 271 11.70 17.20 -4.02
C TYR A 271 11.23 18.17 -2.93
N GLY A 272 10.47 19.18 -3.34
CA GLY A 272 9.86 20.15 -2.45
C GLY A 272 8.36 20.27 -2.67
N SER A 273 7.68 20.97 -1.76
CA SER A 273 6.24 21.25 -1.86
C SER A 273 5.44 19.96 -2.11
N LEU A 274 4.44 20.00 -2.98
CA LEU A 274 3.54 18.91 -3.31
C LEU A 274 4.27 17.65 -3.78
N GLY A 275 5.39 17.78 -4.50
CA GLY A 275 6.16 16.61 -4.95
C GLY A 275 6.66 15.75 -3.78
N TRP A 276 7.27 16.40 -2.79
CA TRP A 276 7.68 15.74 -1.55
C TRP A 276 6.49 15.18 -0.75
N GLY A 277 5.41 15.96 -0.64
CA GLY A 277 4.21 15.51 0.08
C GLY A 277 3.57 14.26 -0.54
N LEU A 278 3.58 14.16 -1.87
CA LEU A 278 3.07 13.01 -2.61
C LEU A 278 3.97 11.78 -2.45
N VAL A 279 5.29 11.96 -2.49
CA VAL A 279 6.26 10.89 -2.21
C VAL A 279 6.07 10.35 -0.80
N MET A 280 6.03 11.23 0.20
CA MET A 280 5.75 10.85 1.59
C MET A 280 4.41 10.12 1.73
N CYS A 281 3.37 10.58 1.04
CA CYS A 281 2.08 9.90 1.05
C CYS A 281 2.18 8.47 0.49
N ALA A 282 2.94 8.26 -0.60
CA ALA A 282 3.19 6.93 -1.14
C ALA A 282 3.97 6.03 -0.17
N ASP A 283 4.97 6.55 0.52
CA ASP A 283 5.75 5.75 1.49
C ASP A 283 4.90 5.27 2.66
N TYR A 284 4.04 6.12 3.20
CA TYR A 284 3.07 5.72 4.22
C TYR A 284 2.03 4.73 3.67
N LEU A 285 1.60 4.90 2.42
CA LEU A 285 0.66 3.99 1.78
C LEU A 285 1.27 2.60 1.56
N ARG A 286 2.52 2.54 1.10
CA ARG A 286 3.31 1.31 0.93
C ARG A 286 3.52 0.59 2.27
N ALA A 287 3.86 1.32 3.32
CA ALA A 287 3.95 0.76 4.68
C ALA A 287 2.61 0.18 5.15
N PHE A 288 1.51 0.87 4.87
CA PHE A 288 0.17 0.37 5.17
C PHE A 288 -0.17 -0.90 4.40
N ILE A 289 0.13 -0.95 3.10
CA ILE A 289 -0.07 -2.13 2.26
C ILE A 289 0.71 -3.31 2.81
N ILE A 290 1.97 -3.12 3.23
CA ILE A 290 2.78 -4.20 3.82
C ILE A 290 2.14 -4.71 5.12
N CYS A 291 1.61 -3.82 5.97
CA CYS A 291 0.88 -4.22 7.18
C CYS A 291 -0.41 -4.98 6.86
N ALA A 292 -1.13 -4.55 5.81
CA ALA A 292 -2.33 -5.23 5.31
C ALA A 292 -2.00 -6.62 4.75
N LEU A 293 -0.94 -6.74 3.94
CA LEU A 293 -0.46 -8.02 3.42
C LEU A 293 -0.01 -8.95 4.54
N PHE A 294 0.69 -8.44 5.56
CA PHE A 294 1.00 -9.24 6.74
C PHE A 294 -0.25 -9.78 7.43
N SER A 295 -1.28 -8.93 7.58
CA SER A 295 -2.56 -9.34 8.16
C SER A 295 -3.24 -10.44 7.34
N ILE A 296 -3.30 -10.29 6.02
CA ILE A 296 -3.88 -11.29 5.10
C ILE A 296 -3.08 -12.59 5.13
N LEU A 297 -1.76 -12.52 4.98
CA LEU A 297 -0.93 -13.71 4.83
C LEU A 297 -0.77 -14.49 6.13
N PHE A 298 -0.68 -13.81 7.28
CA PHE A 298 -0.32 -14.45 8.55
C PHE A 298 -1.41 -14.39 9.61
N LEU A 299 -2.23 -13.34 9.67
CA LEU A 299 -3.18 -13.11 10.77
C LEU A 299 -4.64 -13.42 10.41
N GLY A 300 -4.92 -14.00 9.25
CA GLY A 300 -6.28 -14.33 8.82
C GLY A 300 -7.06 -13.16 8.21
N GLY A 301 -6.41 -12.08 7.77
CA GLY A 301 -7.07 -10.96 7.08
C GLY A 301 -8.23 -10.34 7.87
N TRP A 302 -9.40 -10.23 7.24
CA TRP A 302 -10.64 -9.68 7.84
C TRP A 302 -11.36 -10.61 8.81
N THR A 303 -10.83 -11.80 9.09
CA THR A 303 -11.51 -12.76 9.96
C THR A 303 -11.40 -12.37 11.42
N GLY A 304 -12.49 -12.50 12.16
CA GLY A 304 -12.49 -12.27 13.58
C GLY A 304 -13.82 -12.67 14.19
N PRO A 305 -13.92 -12.66 15.53
CA PRO A 305 -15.18 -12.85 16.22
C PRO A 305 -16.26 -11.90 15.68
N THR A 306 -17.51 -12.37 15.66
CA THR A 306 -18.67 -11.75 14.99
C THR A 306 -19.12 -10.39 15.55
N PHE A 307 -18.42 -9.83 16.54
CA PHE A 307 -18.80 -8.56 17.17
C PHE A 307 -18.42 -7.31 16.35
N LEU A 308 -17.49 -7.43 15.39
CA LEU A 308 -17.10 -6.35 14.49
C LEU A 308 -17.21 -6.78 13.02
N PRO A 309 -17.51 -5.84 12.09
CA PRO A 309 -17.41 -6.08 10.66
C PRO A 309 -16.00 -6.53 10.26
N GLY A 310 -15.89 -7.35 9.22
CA GLY A 310 -14.61 -7.89 8.74
C GLY A 310 -13.62 -6.79 8.34
N SER A 311 -14.10 -5.74 7.67
CA SER A 311 -13.29 -4.56 7.33
C SER A 311 -12.63 -3.89 8.54
N VAL A 312 -13.32 -3.82 9.69
CA VAL A 312 -12.77 -3.24 10.91
C VAL A 312 -11.68 -4.15 11.49
N TRP A 313 -11.85 -5.46 11.44
CA TRP A 313 -10.82 -6.42 11.85
C TRP A 313 -9.55 -6.32 11.01
N MET A 314 -9.71 -6.21 9.70
CA MET A 314 -8.59 -6.03 8.78
C MET A 314 -7.80 -4.76 9.13
N LEU A 315 -8.49 -3.64 9.32
CA LEU A 315 -7.87 -2.38 9.72
C LEU A 315 -7.22 -2.44 11.11
N ALA A 316 -7.87 -3.09 12.08
CA ALA A 316 -7.33 -3.24 13.44
C ALA A 316 -6.05 -4.08 13.45
N LYS A 317 -6.01 -5.20 12.72
CA LYS A 317 -4.81 -6.04 12.59
C LYS A 317 -3.70 -5.30 11.85
N ALA A 318 -4.01 -4.61 10.75
CA ALA A 318 -3.02 -3.79 10.04
C ALA A 318 -2.46 -2.67 10.93
N ALA A 319 -3.32 -1.99 11.71
CA ALA A 319 -2.90 -0.97 12.67
C ALA A 319 -2.04 -1.55 13.81
N LEU A 320 -2.32 -2.77 14.25
CA LEU A 320 -1.51 -3.49 15.24
C LEU A 320 -0.12 -3.83 14.68
N VAL A 321 -0.03 -4.32 13.44
CA VAL A 321 1.26 -4.56 12.77
C VAL A 321 2.04 -3.25 12.61
N PHE A 322 1.36 -2.17 12.21
CA PHE A 322 1.97 -0.84 12.10
C PHE A 322 2.45 -0.31 13.46
N PHE A 323 1.70 -0.56 14.54
CA PHE A 323 2.15 -0.25 15.90
C PHE A 323 3.47 -0.96 16.24
N PHE A 324 3.61 -2.25 15.90
CA PHE A 324 4.89 -2.95 16.08
C PHE A 324 6.02 -2.34 15.23
N MET A 325 5.74 -1.89 13.99
CA MET A 325 6.75 -1.17 13.19
C MET A 325 7.21 0.13 13.88
N ILE A 326 6.29 0.90 14.44
CA ILE A 326 6.61 2.12 15.18
C ILE A 326 7.40 1.79 16.45
N TRP A 327 7.04 0.71 17.14
CA TRP A 327 7.75 0.29 18.34
C TRP A 327 9.20 -0.11 18.04
N VAL A 328 9.44 -0.86 16.96
CA VAL A 328 10.79 -1.17 16.48
C VAL A 328 11.55 0.12 16.16
N ARG A 329 10.93 1.08 15.47
CA ARG A 329 11.53 2.39 15.21
C ARG A 329 11.92 3.14 16.48
N ALA A 330 11.12 3.05 17.54
CA ALA A 330 11.41 3.72 18.81
C ALA A 330 12.54 3.02 19.60
N ALA A 331 12.65 1.71 19.49
CA ALA A 331 13.56 0.89 20.29
C ALA A 331 14.93 0.64 19.63
N MET A 332 15.01 0.71 18.30
CA MET A 332 16.20 0.31 17.54
C MET A 332 17.01 1.50 17.06
N VAL A 333 18.32 1.28 16.92
CA VAL A 333 19.26 2.22 16.32
C VAL A 333 19.40 1.91 14.82
N ARG A 334 19.67 2.94 14.03
CA ARG A 334 19.96 2.81 12.60
C ARG A 334 21.16 1.91 12.31
N ILE A 335 21.07 1.13 11.23
CA ILE A 335 22.11 0.16 10.83
C ILE A 335 22.76 0.61 9.53
N ARG A 336 24.10 0.57 9.47
CA ARG A 336 24.87 0.91 8.27
C ARG A 336 24.43 0.08 7.05
N THR A 337 24.35 0.67 5.85
CA THR A 337 23.87 -0.01 4.63
C THR A 337 24.63 -1.32 4.34
N ASP A 338 25.94 -1.38 4.58
CA ASP A 338 26.72 -2.61 4.40
C ASP A 338 26.30 -3.73 5.37
N GLN A 339 25.98 -3.38 6.61
CA GLN A 339 25.52 -4.32 7.63
C GLN A 339 24.09 -4.77 7.36
N LEU A 340 23.25 -3.85 6.88
CA LEU A 340 21.89 -4.07 6.44
C LEU A 340 21.85 -5.11 5.30
N LEU A 341 22.65 -4.91 4.25
CA LEU A 341 22.76 -5.88 3.15
C LEU A 341 23.29 -7.23 3.64
N LYS A 342 24.34 -7.24 4.46
CA LYS A 342 24.87 -8.49 5.06
C LYS A 342 23.83 -9.20 5.91
N PHE A 343 23.00 -8.48 6.66
CA PHE A 343 21.93 -9.06 7.47
C PHE A 343 20.87 -9.72 6.58
N CYS A 344 20.49 -9.08 5.48
CA CYS A 344 19.57 -9.69 4.53
C CYS A 344 20.12 -10.99 3.94
N TRP A 345 21.31 -10.95 3.34
CA TRP A 345 21.91 -12.10 2.65
C TRP A 345 22.32 -13.24 3.60
N ASN A 346 22.88 -12.92 4.77
CA ASN A 346 23.42 -13.95 5.66
C ASN A 346 22.42 -14.45 6.69
N ARG A 347 21.33 -13.72 6.96
CA ARG A 347 20.35 -14.08 8.00
C ARG A 347 18.94 -14.24 7.44
N LEU A 348 18.37 -13.19 6.85
CA LEU A 348 16.97 -13.24 6.40
C LEU A 348 16.76 -14.23 5.26
N LEU A 349 17.66 -14.27 4.28
CA LEU A 349 17.54 -15.17 3.14
C LEU A 349 17.60 -16.66 3.58
N PRO A 350 18.59 -17.11 4.38
CA PRO A 350 18.56 -18.46 4.94
C PRO A 350 17.31 -18.77 5.76
N LEU A 351 16.83 -17.82 6.57
CA LEU A 351 15.60 -18.00 7.36
C LEU A 351 14.36 -18.16 6.46
N ALA A 352 14.27 -17.42 5.36
CA ALA A 352 13.20 -17.56 4.38
C ALA A 352 13.22 -18.94 3.70
N VAL A 353 14.42 -19.45 3.37
CA VAL A 353 14.58 -20.81 2.79
C VAL A 353 14.21 -21.88 3.80
N ILE A 354 14.63 -21.75 5.06
CA ILE A 354 14.24 -22.66 6.14
C ILE A 354 12.71 -22.65 6.32
N ASN A 355 12.08 -21.48 6.30
CA ASN A 355 10.63 -21.36 6.39
C ASN A 355 9.92 -22.06 5.23
N LEU A 356 10.44 -21.95 4.01
CA LEU A 356 9.90 -22.65 2.86
C LEU A 356 10.02 -24.18 3.02
N ALA A 357 11.18 -24.67 3.49
CA ALA A 357 11.36 -26.08 3.78
C ALA A 357 10.37 -26.58 4.85
N VAL A 358 10.16 -25.79 5.91
CA VAL A 358 9.16 -26.08 6.96
C VAL A 358 7.75 -26.13 6.37
N ALA A 359 7.37 -25.18 5.53
CA ALA A 359 6.05 -25.18 4.89
C ALA A 359 5.83 -26.44 4.03
N VAL A 360 6.83 -26.84 3.25
CA VAL A 360 6.79 -28.06 2.43
C VAL A 360 6.68 -29.31 3.31
N LEU A 361 7.47 -29.41 4.37
CA LEU A 361 7.40 -30.55 5.30
C LEU A 361 6.04 -30.64 5.97
N ILE A 362 5.51 -29.52 6.48
CA ILE A 362 4.17 -29.48 7.05
C ILE A 362 3.15 -29.97 6.02
N LYS A 363 3.19 -29.47 4.78
CA LYS A 363 2.22 -29.88 3.75
C LYS A 363 2.28 -31.37 3.40
N ILE A 364 3.47 -31.96 3.40
CA ILE A 364 3.68 -33.40 3.11
C ILE A 364 3.21 -34.28 4.28
N TYR A 365 3.53 -33.90 5.53
CA TYR A 365 3.21 -34.71 6.70
C TYR A 365 1.79 -34.48 7.25
N ALA A 366 1.18 -33.33 6.94
CA ALA A 366 -0.16 -32.95 7.40
C ALA A 366 -1.30 -33.51 6.52
N VAL A 367 -1.09 -34.57 5.74
CA VAL A 367 -2.09 -35.26 4.87
C VAL A 367 -3.27 -35.89 5.65
N GLY A 368 -3.53 -35.45 6.90
CA GLY A 368 -4.61 -35.91 7.77
C GLY A 368 -5.34 -34.80 8.54
N GLY A 369 -5.48 -33.59 7.98
CA GLY A 369 -6.44 -32.60 8.50
C GLY A 369 -5.90 -31.19 8.74
N TRP A 370 -5.29 -30.57 7.72
CA TRP A 370 -4.87 -29.16 7.69
C TRP A 370 -5.05 -28.57 6.29
#